data_AF-A0A3S4V9Y6-F1
#
_entry.id   AF-A0A3S4V9Y6-F1
#
_cell.length_a   1.000
_cell.length_b   1.000
_cell.length_c   1.000
_cell.angle_alpha   90.00
_cell.angle_beta   90.00
_cell.angle_gamma   90.00
#
_symmetry.space_group_name_H-M   'P 1'
#
loop_
_entity.id
_entity.type
_entity.pdbx_description
1 polymer ?
#
loop_
_entity_poly.entity_id
_entity_poly.type
_entity_poly.pdbx_seq_one_letter_code
_entity_poly.pdbx_strand_id
1 'polypeptide(L)'
;MANKNTSQAGNPEIYNRLPVLRADRKISRRDLADALGVHYQTIGYLERGEYLPSLPLALKIGAYFGVPVESVFSLEPFDPIG
;
A
#
# COMPACT_ATOMS: atom_id res chain seq x y z
N MET A 1 24.90 -9.70 11.32
CA MET A 1 25.55 -9.31 10.06
C MET A 1 24.57 -8.42 9.31
N ALA A 2 24.74 -7.10 9.40
CA ALA A 2 23.88 -6.14 8.72
C ALA A 2 24.37 -5.99 7.28
N ASN A 3 23.53 -6.36 6.31
CA ASN A 3 23.90 -6.28 4.90
C ASN A 3 23.80 -4.82 4.44
N LYS A 4 24.95 -4.22 4.13
CA LYS A 4 25.05 -2.91 3.49
C LYS A 4 24.69 -3.09 2.02
N ASN A 5 23.55 -2.56 1.61
CA ASN A 5 23.28 -2.22 0.20
C ASN A 5 22.93 -0.74 0.10
N THR A 6 23.96 0.10 0.13
CA THR A 6 23.89 1.46 -0.37
C THR A 6 24.17 1.44 -1.87
N SER A 7 23.14 1.59 -2.70
CA SER A 7 23.11 2.38 -3.95
C SER A 7 21.86 2.05 -4.78
N GLN A 8 20.79 2.80 -4.57
CA GLN A 8 20.12 3.56 -5.63
C GLN A 8 19.53 4.81 -4.96
N ALA A 9 19.60 5.97 -5.61
CA ALA A 9 18.66 7.07 -5.31
C ALA A 9 17.26 6.67 -5.82
N GLY A 10 16.78 5.52 -5.35
CA GLY A 10 15.52 4.89 -5.71
C GLY A 10 14.43 5.38 -4.77
N ASN A 11 13.19 5.37 -5.26
CA ASN A 11 12.03 5.72 -4.46
C ASN A 11 12.10 5.08 -3.06
N PRO A 12 11.73 5.81 -1.99
CA PRO A 12 11.69 5.21 -0.66
C PRO A 12 10.87 3.92 -0.71
N GLU A 13 11.41 2.85 -0.15
CA GLU A 13 10.69 1.59 0.00
C GLU A 13 9.46 1.85 0.88
N ILE A 14 8.26 1.59 0.34
CA ILE A 14 7.01 1.70 1.10
C ILE A 14 6.49 0.29 1.40
N TYR A 15 6.34 0.01 2.68
CA TYR A 15 5.61 -1.14 3.19
C TYR A 15 4.13 -0.82 3.15
N ASN A 16 3.29 -1.78 2.76
CA ASN A 16 1.84 -1.56 2.69
C ASN A 16 1.04 -2.75 3.24
N ARG A 17 -0.08 -2.46 3.90
CA ARG A 17 -1.07 -3.45 4.39
C ARG A 17 -2.28 -3.59 3.46
N LEU A 18 -2.19 -3.07 2.24
CA LEU A 18 -3.32 -3.07 1.29
C LEU A 18 -3.85 -4.48 0.98
N PRO A 19 -3.01 -5.52 0.79
CA PRO A 19 -3.49 -6.89 0.58
C PRO A 19 -4.29 -7.41 1.78
N VAL A 20 -3.81 -7.14 3.00
CA VAL A 20 -4.44 -7.59 4.25
C VAL A 20 -5.79 -6.90 4.42
N LEU A 21 -5.84 -5.58 4.30
CA LEU A 21 -7.05 -4.79 4.43
C LEU A 21 -8.13 -5.20 3.41
N ARG A 22 -7.75 -5.50 2.17
CA ARG A 22 -8.70 -6.05 1.18
C ARG A 22 -9.20 -7.43 1.57
N ALA A 23 -8.32 -8.32 2.03
CA ALA A 23 -8.68 -9.68 2.41
C ALA A 23 -9.67 -9.66 3.58
N ASP A 24 -9.43 -8.82 4.59
CA ASP A 24 -10.32 -8.62 5.75
C ASP A 24 -11.72 -8.16 5.33
N ARG A 25 -11.79 -7.28 4.32
CA ARG A 25 -13.05 -6.81 3.75
C ARG A 25 -13.64 -7.71 2.66
N LYS A 26 -12.97 -8.80 2.29
CA LYS A 26 -13.38 -9.74 1.23
C LYS A 26 -13.66 -9.07 -0.12
N ILE A 27 -12.88 -8.04 -0.47
CA ILE A 27 -13.02 -7.31 -1.74
C ILE A 27 -11.88 -7.65 -2.71
N SER A 28 -12.19 -7.68 -4.00
CA SER A 28 -11.18 -7.87 -5.06
C SER A 28 -10.39 -6.58 -5.32
N ARG A 29 -9.29 -6.71 -6.08
CA ARG A 29 -8.55 -5.52 -6.56
C ARG A 29 -9.39 -4.64 -7.47
N ARG A 30 -10.29 -5.25 -8.26
CA ARG A 30 -11.19 -4.53 -9.16
C ARG A 30 -12.19 -3.71 -8.35
N ASP A 31 -12.83 -4.30 -7.33
CA ASP A 31 -13.79 -3.59 -6.49
C ASP A 31 -13.15 -2.37 -5.80
N LEU A 32 -11.93 -2.52 -5.31
CA LEU A 32 -11.18 -1.42 -4.71
C LEU A 32 -10.82 -0.34 -5.75
N ALA A 33 -10.38 -0.75 -6.95
CA ALA A 33 -10.04 0.18 -8.02
C ALA A 33 -11.26 0.99 -8.47
N ASP A 34 -12.41 0.33 -8.63
CA ASP A 34 -13.68 0.95 -9.02
C ASP A 34 -14.13 1.95 -7.94
N ALA A 35 -14.03 1.58 -6.66
CA ALA A 35 -14.37 2.47 -5.54
C ALA A 35 -13.47 3.71 -5.45
N LEU A 36 -12.20 3.61 -5.85
CA LEU A 36 -11.23 4.70 -5.80
C LEU A 36 -11.15 5.51 -7.11
N GLY A 37 -11.82 5.06 -8.17
CA GLY A 37 -11.77 5.65 -9.50
C GLY A 37 -10.39 5.57 -10.14
N VAL A 38 -9.69 4.44 -9.97
CA VAL A 38 -8.37 4.19 -10.54
C VAL A 38 -8.36 2.95 -11.42
N HIS A 39 -7.31 2.78 -12.24
CA HIS A 39 -7.15 1.59 -13.04
C HIS A 39 -6.87 0.36 -12.16
N TYR A 40 -7.43 -0.81 -12.49
CA TYR A 40 -7.27 -2.02 -11.66
C TYR A 40 -5.80 -2.42 -11.43
N GLN A 41 -4.93 -2.17 -12.42
CA GLN A 41 -3.51 -2.47 -12.30
C GLN A 41 -2.82 -1.60 -11.24
N THR A 42 -3.32 -0.38 -10.98
CA THR A 42 -2.79 0.51 -9.94
C THR A 42 -2.82 -0.18 -8.59
N ILE A 43 -3.91 -0.87 -8.25
CA ILE A 43 -4.00 -1.64 -6.99
C ILE A 43 -2.97 -2.77 -6.96
N GLY A 44 -2.80 -3.48 -8.08
CA GLY A 44 -1.78 -4.53 -8.19
C GLY A 44 -0.35 -4.00 -7.98
N TYR A 45 -0.01 -2.86 -8.58
CA TYR A 45 1.29 -2.22 -8.42
C TYR A 45 1.54 -1.73 -6.99
N LEU A 46 0.53 -1.15 -6.34
CA LEU A 46 0.60 -0.73 -4.94
C LEU A 46 0.87 -1.92 -4.02
N GLU A 47 0.13 -3.01 -4.18
CA GLU A 47 0.28 -4.20 -3.32
C GLU A 47 1.67 -4.83 -3.41
N ARG A 48 2.30 -4.79 -4.60
CA ARG A 48 3.67 -5.30 -4.81
C ARG A 48 4.76 -4.30 -4.45
N GLY A 49 4.41 -3.07 -4.04
CA GLY A 49 5.38 -2.01 -3.76
C GLY A 49 6.10 -1.47 -5.01
N GLU A 50 5.59 -1.77 -6.22
CA GLU A 50 6.18 -1.34 -7.49
C GLU A 50 5.87 0.12 -7.82
N TYR A 51 4.91 0.72 -7.10
CA TYR A 51 4.43 2.08 -7.32
C TYR A 51 4.17 2.78 -5.99
N LEU A 52 4.67 4.01 -5.86
CA LEU A 52 4.30 4.87 -4.73
C LEU A 52 2.96 5.55 -5.01
N PRO A 53 1.98 5.43 -4.10
CA PRO A 53 0.74 6.17 -4.26
C PRO A 53 1.03 7.67 -4.20
N SER A 54 0.32 8.45 -5.01
CA SER A 54 0.23 9.89 -4.77
C SER A 54 -0.44 10.14 -3.42
N LEU A 55 -0.11 11.25 -2.76
CA LEU A 55 -0.73 11.62 -1.48
C LEU A 55 -2.28 11.57 -1.54
N PRO A 56 -2.97 12.11 -2.58
CA PRO A 56 -4.41 11.98 -2.68
C PRO A 56 -4.91 10.52 -2.74
N LEU A 57 -4.21 9.63 -3.45
CA LEU A 57 -4.59 8.23 -3.54
C LEU A 57 -4.39 7.53 -2.18
N ALA A 58 -3.28 7.80 -1.50
CA ALA A 58 -3.01 7.25 -0.17
C ALA A 58 -4.09 7.66 0.84
N LEU A 59 -4.48 8.94 0.85
CA LEU A 59 -5.57 9.46 1.71
C LEU A 59 -6.92 8.83 1.37
N LYS A 60 -7.26 8.68 0.08
CA LYS A 60 -8.50 8.01 -0.34
C LYS A 60 -8.53 6.55 0.11
N ILE A 61 -7.40 5.84 0.04
CA ILE A 61 -7.31 4.46 0.49
C ILE A 61 -7.54 4.38 2.00
N GLY A 62 -6.87 5.22 2.81
CA GLY A 62 -7.11 5.30 4.25
C GLY A 62 -8.59 5.56 4.57
N ALA A 63 -9.19 6.56 3.92
CA ALA A 63 -10.61 6.88 4.08
C ALA A 63 -11.53 5.73 3.68
N TYR A 64 -11.26 5.05 2.57
CA TYR A 64 -12.02 3.87 2.14
C TYR A 64 -11.99 2.78 3.21
N PHE A 65 -10.81 2.50 3.78
CA PHE A 65 -10.65 1.50 4.84
C PHE A 65 -11.04 1.98 6.25
N GLY A 66 -11.37 3.26 6.42
CA GLY A 66 -11.74 3.83 7.71
C GLY A 66 -10.58 3.83 8.72
N VAL A 67 -9.34 3.87 8.22
CA VAL A 67 -8.12 3.85 9.05
C VAL A 67 -7.18 4.98 8.64
N PRO A 68 -6.27 5.43 9.52
CA PRO A 68 -5.25 6.39 9.16
C PRO A 68 -4.36 5.89 8.01
N VAL A 69 -3.80 6.82 7.23
CA VAL A 69 -2.97 6.46 6.06
C VAL A 69 -1.72 5.68 6.46
N GLU A 70 -1.16 6.00 7.63
CA GLU A 70 -0.03 5.31 8.25
C GLU A 70 -0.33 3.87 8.68
N SER A 71 -1.61 3.51 8.85
CA SER A 71 -2.03 2.12 9.07
C SER A 71 -2.07 1.32 7.76
N VAL A 72 -2.07 2.00 6.62
CA VAL A 72 -2.07 1.40 5.28
C VAL A 72 -0.66 1.36 4.70
N PHE A 73 0.11 2.45 4.84
CA PHE A 73 1.43 2.63 4.25
C PHE A 73 2.44 3.07 5.31
N SER A 74 3.65 2.55 5.26
CA SER A 74 4.72 2.87 6.21
C SER A 74 6.07 2.92 5.50
N LEU A 75 6.97 3.77 6.01
CA LEU A 75 8.39 3.79 5.62
C LEU A 75 9.21 2.72 6.37
N GLU A 76 8.62 2.13 7.40
CA GLU A 76 9.19 1.04 8.19
C GLU A 76 8.35 -0.24 8.02
N PRO A 77 8.95 -1.43 8.13
CA PRO A 77 8.19 -2.68 8.14
C PRO A 77 7.09 -2.64 9.19
N PHE A 78 5.90 -3.11 8.82
CA PHE A 78 4.83 -3.29 9.79
C PHE A 78 5.18 -4.44 10.75
N ASP A 79 4.82 -4.26 12.02
CA ASP A 79 4.88 -5.36 12.99
C ASP A 79 4.07 -6.57 12.47
N PRO A 80 4.58 -7.80 12.65
CA PRO A 80 3.83 -9.01 12.36
C PRO A 80 2.51 -9.00 13.12
N ILE A 81 1.42 -9.37 12.44
CA ILE A 81 0.16 -9.65 13.11
C ILE A 81 0.36 -10.99 13.82
N GLY A 82 0.40 -10.95 15.15
CA GLY A 82 0.51 -12.13 16.02
C GLY A 82 -0.72 -13.02 15.98
#